data_AF-A0A2V7D2J8-F1
#
_entry.id   AF-A0A2V7D2J8-F1
#
_cell.length_a   1.000
_cell.length_b   1.000
_cell.length_c   1.000
_cell.angle_alpha   90.00
_cell.angle_beta   90.00
_cell.angle_gamma   90.00
#
_symmetry.space_group_name_H-M   'P 1'
#
loop_
_entity.id
_entity.type
_entity.pdbx_description
1 polymer ?
#
loop_
_entity_poly.entity_id
_entity_poly.type
_entity_poly.pdbx_seq_one_letter_code
_entity_poly.pdbx_strand_id
1 'polypeptide(L)' 'MMKNDMSYTARKRIVILGGGFGGIYAALRLEKALARDPTLEVTLRAPTMSQAENEPRSPAALVSNV' A
#
# COMPACT_ATOMS: atom_id res chain seq x y z
N MET A 1 -11.15 -6.23 -38.14
CA MET A 1 -9.83 -6.31 -37.48
C MET A 1 -9.48 -4.93 -36.95
N MET A 2 -9.69 -4.71 -35.65
CA MET A 2 -9.30 -3.50 -34.94
C MET A 2 -8.42 -3.98 -33.79
N LYS A 3 -7.11 -3.72 -33.88
CA LYS A 3 -6.21 -3.88 -32.75
C LYS A 3 -6.50 -2.71 -31.83
N ASN A 4 -7.13 -2.98 -30.69
CA ASN A 4 -7.24 -2.00 -29.63
C ASN A 4 -5.84 -1.82 -29.04
N ASP A 5 -5.00 -1.04 -29.72
CA ASP A 5 -3.73 -0.54 -29.21
C ASP A 5 -3.99 0.58 -28.18
N MET A 6 -4.99 0.37 -27.32
CA MET A 6 -5.13 1.07 -26.07
C MET A 6 -4.05 0.46 -25.16
N SER A 7 -2.79 0.83 -25.38
CA SER A 7 -1.78 0.62 -24.36
C SER A 7 -2.16 1.56 -23.21
N TYR A 8 -3.12 1.13 -22.40
CA TYR A 8 -3.25 1.60 -21.05
C TYR A 8 -1.90 1.29 -20.44
N THR A 9 -1.00 2.29 -20.42
CA THR A 9 0.34 2.15 -19.88
C THR A 9 0.15 1.71 -18.44
N ALA A 10 0.18 0.41 -18.21
CA ALA A 10 -0.17 -0.17 -16.94
C ALA A 10 0.88 0.34 -15.97
N ARG A 11 0.47 1.28 -15.08
CA ARG A 11 1.39 1.89 -14.13
C ARG A 11 2.09 0.78 -13.36
N LYS A 12 3.42 0.79 -13.39
CA LYS A 12 4.26 -0.19 -12.72
C LYS A 12 4.22 0.12 -11.22
N ARG A 13 3.80 -0.86 -10.41
CA ARG A 13 3.62 -0.67 -8.95
C ARG A 13 4.72 -1.40 -8.20
N ILE A 14 5.37 -0.69 -7.29
CA ILE A 14 6.42 -1.21 -6.41
C ILE A 14 5.89 -1.15 -4.99
N VAL A 15 5.80 -2.30 -4.31
CA VAL A 15 5.35 -2.39 -2.92
C VAL A 15 6.54 -2.75 -2.04
N ILE A 16 6.83 -1.90 -1.06
CA ILE A 16 7.87 -2.12 -0.05
C ILE A 16 7.18 -2.66 1.20
N LEU A 17 7.50 -3.90 1.58
CA LEU A 17 6.94 -4.57 2.76
C LEU A 17 7.90 -4.42 3.95
N GLY A 18 7.44 -3.76 5.01
CA GLY A 18 8.19 -3.52 6.25
C GLY A 18 8.65 -2.06 6.41
N GLY A 19 8.39 -1.48 7.58
CA GLY A 19 8.72 -0.09 7.93
C GLY A 19 10.05 0.09 8.70
N GLY A 20 10.95 -0.90 8.65
CA GLY A 20 12.28 -0.79 9.29
C GLY A 20 13.27 0.05 8.48
N PHE A 21 14.54 0.10 8.91
CA PHE A 21 15.60 0.90 8.28
C PHE A 21 15.72 0.65 6.77
N GLY A 22 15.77 -0.62 6.34
CA GLY A 22 15.88 -0.97 4.92
C GLY A 22 14.66 -0.54 4.10
N GLY A 23 13.45 -0.65 4.66
CA GLY A 23 12.21 -0.29 3.96
C GLY A 23 12.07 1.21 3.74
N ILE A 24 12.35 2.01 4.78
CA ILE A 24 12.33 3.48 4.68
C ILE A 24 13.44 3.97 3.74
N TYR A 25 14.65 3.43 3.84
CA TYR A 25 15.76 3.86 3.00
C TYR A 25 15.54 3.46 1.52
N ALA A 26 14.95 2.28 1.28
CA ALA A 26 14.53 1.88 -0.06
C ALA A 26 13.48 2.85 -0.63
N ALA A 27 12.49 3.26 0.16
CA ALA A 27 11.48 4.23 -0.26
C ALA A 27 12.10 5.58 -0.66
N LEU A 28 12.98 6.13 0.18
CA LEU A 28 13.70 7.39 -0.09
C LEU A 28 14.61 7.30 -1.32
N ARG A 29 15.27 6.15 -1.52
CA ARG A 29 16.13 5.91 -2.68
C ARG A 29 15.29 5.82 -3.97
N LEU A 30 14.17 5.09 -3.92
CA LEU A 30 13.24 4.92 -5.04
C LEU A 30 12.57 6.23 -5.42
N GLU A 31 12.14 7.04 -4.45
CA GLU A 31 11.62 8.39 -4.69
C GLU A 31 12.61 9.20 -5.51
N LYS A 32 13.87 9.31 -5.07
CA LYS A 32 14.90 10.08 -5.79
C LYS A 32 15.24 9.52 -7.16
N ALA A 33 15.31 8.20 -7.29
CA ALA A 33 15.69 7.54 -8.53
C ALA A 33 14.58 7.59 -9.59
N LEU A 34 13.32 7.57 -9.16
CA LEU A 34 12.15 7.39 -10.04
C LEU A 34 11.24 8.61 -10.10
N ALA A 35 11.57 9.72 -9.41
CA ALA A 35 10.76 10.95 -9.35
C ALA A 35 10.33 11.51 -10.72
N ARG A 36 11.06 11.20 -11.79
CA ARG A 36 10.80 11.70 -13.15
C ARG A 36 9.94 10.78 -14.00
N ASP A 37 9.60 9.59 -13.52
CA ASP A 37 8.78 8.62 -14.26
C ASP A 37 7.34 8.61 -13.70
N PRO A 38 6.38 9.27 -14.39
CA PRO A 38 4.98 9.32 -13.95
C PRO A 38 4.24 7.98 -14.12
N THR A 39 4.87 6.97 -14.74
CA THR A 39 4.28 5.65 -14.93
C THR A 39 4.50 4.72 -13.72
N LEU A 40 5.24 5.18 -12.71
CA LEU A 40 5.58 4.40 -11.52
C LEU A 40 4.80 4.83 -10.28
N GLU A 41 4.40 3.85 -9.48
CA GLU A 41 3.80 4.06 -8.17
C GLU A 41 4.57 3.26 -7.13
N VAL A 42 5.00 3.91 -6.05
CA VAL A 42 5.74 3.27 -4.95
C VAL A 42 4.89 3.36 -3.69
N THR A 43 4.67 2.25 -3.00
CA THR A 43 3.92 2.20 -1.74
C THR A 43 4.73 1.49 -0.66
N LEU A 44 4.88 2.11 0.51
CA LEU A 44 5.42 1.47 1.71
C LEU A 44 4.28 0.93 2.56
N ARG A 45 4.36 -0.34 2.95
CA ARG A 45 3.42 -0.98 3.88
C ARG A 45 4.19 -1.46 5.10
N ALA A 46 4.01 -0.78 6.22
CA ALA A 46 4.39 -1.29 7.53
C ALA A 46 3.27 -2.19 8.08
N PRO A 47 3.58 -3.15 8.97
CA PRO A 47 2.55 -3.84 9.73
C PRO A 47 1.77 -2.79 10.53
N THR A 48 0.52 -2.57 10.11
CA THR A 48 -0.51 -1.89 10.90
C THR A 48 -1.39 -3.00 11.46
N MET A 49 -1.80 -2.87 12.73
CA MET A 49 -2.81 -3.75 13.31
C MET A 49 -4.00 -3.87 12.35
N SER A 50 -4.45 -5.10 12.11
CA SER A 50 -5.57 -5.34 11.20
C SER A 50 -6.81 -4.66 11.77
N GLN A 51 -7.64 -4.03 10.93
CA GLN A 51 -8.93 -3.47 11.38
C GLN A 51 -9.82 -4.52 12.05
N ALA A 52 -9.66 -5.81 11.70
CA ALA A 52 -10.34 -6.92 12.36
C ALA A 52 -9.96 -7.09 13.84
N GLU A 53 -8.85 -6.51 14.29
CA GLU A 53 -8.45 -6.51 15.71
C GLU A 53 -9.15 -5.42 16.52
N ASN A 54 -9.68 -4.39 15.85
CA ASN A 54 -10.44 -3.29 16.48
C ASN A 54 -11.94 -3.54 16.53
N GLU A 55 -12.43 -4.62 15.91
CA GLU A 55 -13.82 -5.02 16.05
C GLU A 55 -14.01 -5.71 17.41
N PRO A 56 -15.03 -5.32 18.21
CA PRO A 56 -15.31 -5.99 19.47
C PRO A 56 -15.56 -7.48 19.21
N ARG A 57 -14.60 -8.33 19.59
CA ARG A 57 -14.63 -9.79 19.38
C ARG A 57 -15.78 -10.49 20.11
N SER A 58 -16.53 -9.78 20.94
CA SER A 58 -17.69 -10.30 21.66
C SER A 58 -18.86 -9.33 21.54
N PRO A 59 -20.06 -9.82 21.17
CA PRO A 59 -21.30 -9.06 21.25
C PRO A 59 -21.54 -8.44 22.63
N ALA A 60 -21.00 -9.04 23.71
CA ALA A 60 -21.12 -8.53 25.07
C ALA A 60 -20.45 -7.16 25.29
N ALA A 61 -19.43 -6.83 24.48
CA ALA A 61 -18.75 -5.53 24.55
C ALA A 61 -19.60 -4.38 23.95
N LEU A 62 -20.66 -4.71 23.20
CA LEU A 62 -21.60 -3.72 22.66
C LEU A 62 -22.78 -3.43 23.61
N VAL A 63 -23.06 -4.31 24.58
CA VAL A 63 -24.21 -4.20 25.50
C VAL A 63 -23.87 -3.74 26.92
N SER A 64 -22.60 -3.52 27.27
CA SER A 64 -22.23 -3.10 28.64
C SER A 64 -22.48 -1.62 28.97
N ASN A 65 -23.18 -0.88 28.11
CA ASN A 65 -23.43 0.56 28.27
C ASN A 65 -24.93 0.93 28.24
N VAL A 66 -25.80 0.01 28.66
CA VAL A 66 -27.22 0.29 28.92
C VAL A 66 -27.52 0.11 30.40
#